data_AF-A0A817PHL4-F1
#
_entry.id   AF-A0A817PHL4-F1
#
_cell.length_a   1.000
_cell.length_b   1.000
_cell.length_c   1.000
_cell.angle_alpha   90.00
_cell.angle_beta   90.00
_cell.angle_gamma   90.00
#
_symmetry.space_group_name_H-M   'P 1'
#
loop_
_entity.id
_entity.type
_entity.pdbx_description
1 polymer ?
#
loop_
_entity_poly.entity_id
_entity_poly.type
_entity_poly.pdbx_seq_one_letter_code
_entity_poly.pdbx_strand_id
1 'polypeptide(L)'
;MAAAQLMDQKPTIATATFDIHRLWSHPLVPELISSMYKQLLSIVTTHLSSEIKLNNLDVSFYNMSYPIIYDKHNIYKQGDIKLDRSSNIQQDVFIDYKSQILSGVCLGTSFIRQNCIIGKSTQIINLILWNYVQMSENHIVKNSIICDNVLLP
;
A
#
# COMPACT_ATOMS: atom_id res chain seq x y z
N MET A 1 2.56 37.82 6.99
CA MET A 1 3.04 37.34 5.67
C MET A 1 4.21 36.42 5.95
N ALA A 2 3.94 35.15 6.30
CA ALA A 2 4.96 34.19 6.70
C ALA A 2 5.33 33.36 5.47
N ALA A 3 6.51 33.63 4.91
CA ALA A 3 7.13 32.77 3.93
C ALA A 3 7.53 31.47 4.65
N ALA A 4 6.74 30.41 4.45
CA ALA A 4 7.17 29.08 4.83
C ALA A 4 8.39 28.73 3.97
N GLN A 5 9.52 28.51 4.63
CA GLN A 5 10.73 27.99 4.01
C GLN A 5 10.37 26.73 3.23
N LEU A 6 10.42 26.83 1.90
CA LEU A 6 10.61 25.68 1.03
C LEU A 6 12.01 25.14 1.33
N MET A 7 12.11 24.34 2.39
CA MET A 7 13.24 23.45 2.58
C MET A 7 13.24 22.48 1.41
N ASP A 8 14.33 22.50 0.65
CA ASP A 8 14.67 21.58 -0.42
C ASP A 8 14.94 20.18 0.18
N GLN A 9 13.90 19.55 0.74
CA GLN A 9 13.94 18.18 1.21
C GLN A 9 13.67 17.27 0.01
N LYS A 10 14.67 16.47 -0.37
CA LYS A 10 14.46 15.39 -1.34
C LYS A 10 13.25 14.56 -0.90
N PRO A 11 12.27 14.30 -1.78
CA PRO A 11 11.08 13.57 -1.42
C PRO A 11 11.49 12.18 -0.90
N THR A 12 11.03 11.85 0.31
CA THR A 12 11.20 10.49 0.84
C THR A 12 10.28 9.53 0.07
N ILE A 13 10.59 8.24 0.10
CA ILE A 13 9.73 7.23 -0.55
C ILE A 13 8.30 7.30 -0.02
N ALA A 14 8.12 7.54 1.28
CA ALA A 14 6.81 7.70 1.89
C ALA A 14 6.05 8.92 1.36
N THR A 15 6.74 10.05 1.22
CA THR A 15 6.15 11.27 0.62
C THR A 15 5.69 11.00 -0.80
N ALA A 16 6.57 10.44 -1.64
CA ALA A 16 6.22 10.14 -3.03
C ALA A 16 5.07 9.13 -3.14
N THR A 17 5.04 8.10 -2.29
CA THR A 17 3.93 7.14 -2.23
C THR A 17 2.61 7.83 -1.92
N PHE A 18 2.57 8.69 -0.90
CA PHE A 18 1.34 9.40 -0.55
C PHE A 18 0.95 10.48 -1.57
N ASP A 19 1.89 11.09 -2.28
CA ASP A 19 1.60 12.04 -3.37
C ASP A 19 0.90 11.34 -4.54
N ILE A 20 1.37 10.14 -4.92
CA ILE A 20 0.69 9.29 -5.91
C ILE A 20 -0.71 8.90 -5.42
N HIS A 21 -0.80 8.44 -4.16
CA HIS A 21 -2.04 7.98 -3.55
C HIS A 21 -3.10 9.08 -3.42
N ARG A 22 -2.67 10.32 -3.16
CA ARG A 22 -3.52 11.51 -3.07
C ARG A 22 -3.80 12.17 -4.41
N LEU A 23 -3.35 11.57 -5.51
CA LEU A 23 -3.50 12.10 -6.87
C LEU A 23 -2.74 13.42 -7.11
N TRP A 24 -1.79 13.78 -6.25
CA TRP A 24 -0.94 14.96 -6.44
C TRP A 24 0.07 14.76 -7.57
N SER A 25 0.34 13.50 -7.93
CA SER A 25 1.18 13.12 -9.08
C SER A 25 0.38 12.86 -10.37
N HIS A 26 -0.87 13.33 -10.49
CA HIS A 26 -1.69 13.08 -11.67
C HIS A 26 -0.95 13.42 -12.98
N PRO A 27 -0.99 12.55 -14.03
CA PRO A 27 -1.89 11.39 -14.19
C PRO A 27 -1.40 10.08 -13.53
N LEU A 28 -0.28 10.10 -12.80
CA LEU A 28 0.26 8.90 -12.16
C LEU A 28 -0.57 8.54 -10.91
N VAL A 29 -1.43 7.55 -11.07
CA VAL A 29 -2.33 7.01 -10.03
C VAL A 29 -2.12 5.51 -9.86
N PRO A 30 -2.44 4.90 -8.70
CA PRO A 30 -2.19 3.48 -8.45
C PRO A 30 -2.69 2.54 -9.54
N GLU A 31 -3.92 2.74 -10.05
CA GLU A 31 -4.51 1.92 -11.11
C GLU A 31 -3.72 1.98 -12.40
N LEU A 32 -3.35 3.20 -12.83
CA LEU A 32 -2.61 3.42 -14.06
C LEU A 32 -1.21 2.84 -13.95
N ILE A 33 -0.53 3.07 -12.83
CA ILE A 33 0.81 2.55 -12.59
C ILE A 33 0.78 1.01 -12.64
N SER A 34 -0.15 0.37 -11.93
CA SER A 34 -0.31 -1.10 -11.98
C SER A 34 -0.51 -1.61 -13.42
N SER A 35 -1.36 -0.95 -14.21
CA SER A 35 -1.61 -1.31 -15.61
C SER A 35 -0.37 -1.16 -16.48
N MET A 36 0.36 -0.04 -16.34
CA MET A 36 1.60 0.21 -17.06
C MET A 36 2.66 -0.84 -16.76
N TYR A 37 2.84 -1.20 -15.48
CA TYR A 37 3.77 -2.26 -15.09
C TYR A 37 3.38 -3.60 -15.72
N LYS A 38 2.09 -3.96 -15.70
CA LYS A 38 1.60 -5.19 -16.32
C LYS A 38 1.89 -5.26 -17.82
N GLN A 39 1.68 -4.15 -18.54
CA GLN A 39 2.02 -4.05 -19.95
C GLN A 39 3.53 -4.18 -20.19
N LEU A 40 4.33 -3.44 -19.42
CA LEU A 40 5.79 -3.47 -19.53
C LEU A 40 6.34 -4.88 -19.29
N LEU A 41 5.83 -5.58 -18.29
CA LEU A 41 6.20 -6.95 -17.96
C LEU A 41 5.81 -7.93 -19.07
N SER A 42 4.63 -7.78 -19.67
CA SER A 42 4.24 -8.60 -20.82
C SER A 42 5.23 -8.45 -21.99
N ILE A 43 5.64 -7.22 -22.33
CA ILE A 43 6.58 -6.94 -23.41
C ILE A 43 7.94 -7.59 -23.13
N VAL A 44 8.46 -7.40 -21.92
CA VAL A 44 9.75 -7.98 -21.49
C VAL A 44 9.71 -9.51 -21.60
N THR A 45 8.63 -10.16 -21.16
CA THR A 45 8.49 -11.62 -21.23
C THR A 45 8.37 -12.16 -22.66
N THR A 46 7.83 -11.39 -23.60
CA THR A 46 7.74 -11.82 -25.02
C THR A 46 9.07 -11.69 -25.77
N HIS A 47 9.99 -10.84 -25.31
CA HIS A 47 11.26 -10.55 -26.01
C HIS A 47 12.49 -11.24 -25.39
N LEU A 48 12.38 -11.82 -24.19
CA LEU A 48 13.47 -12.54 -23.51
C LEU A 48 13.20 -14.05 -23.46
N SER A 49 14.13 -14.84 -24.03
CA SER A 49 14.15 -16.30 -23.97
C SER A 49 14.31 -16.80 -22.52
N SER A 50 13.24 -17.34 -21.95
CA SER A 50 13.11 -18.38 -20.89
C SER A 50 14.01 -18.42 -19.64
N GLU A 51 15.03 -17.59 -19.45
CA GLU A 51 16.00 -17.76 -18.35
C GLU A 51 15.88 -16.78 -17.18
N ILE A 52 15.05 -15.74 -17.28
CA ILE A 52 14.66 -14.97 -16.10
C ILE A 52 13.26 -15.43 -15.70
N LYS A 53 13.19 -16.45 -14.83
CA LYS A 53 12.00 -16.69 -14.00
C LYS A 53 11.79 -15.43 -13.16
N LEU A 54 11.01 -14.51 -13.71
CA LEU A 54 10.59 -13.25 -13.07
C LEU A 54 9.67 -13.46 -11.86
N ASN A 55 9.56 -14.70 -11.38
CA ASN A 55 8.77 -15.10 -10.23
C ASN A 55 9.38 -14.62 -8.90
N ASN A 56 10.61 -14.07 -8.90
CA ASN A 56 11.34 -13.67 -7.70
C ASN A 56 11.67 -12.17 -7.61
N LEU A 57 11.13 -11.36 -8.51
CA LEU A 57 11.34 -9.92 -8.49
C LEU A 57 10.00 -9.27 -8.08
N ASP A 58 9.75 -9.18 -6.77
CA ASP A 58 8.69 -8.36 -6.18
C ASP A 58 9.06 -6.87 -6.34
N VAL A 59 9.27 -6.43 -7.58
CA VAL A 59 9.72 -5.06 -7.91
C VAL A 59 8.55 -4.09 -7.94
N SER A 60 7.32 -4.60 -8.03
CA SER A 60 6.12 -3.76 -8.10
C SER A 60 5.52 -3.55 -6.72
N PHE A 61 5.08 -2.31 -6.48
CA PHE A 61 4.31 -2.00 -5.28
C PHE A 61 2.88 -2.57 -5.30
N TYR A 62 2.44 -3.03 -6.46
CA TYR A 62 1.06 -3.44 -6.74
C TYR A 62 1.03 -4.88 -7.27
N ASN A 63 -0.04 -5.60 -6.95
CA ASN A 63 -0.24 -6.95 -7.47
C ASN A 63 -0.90 -6.95 -8.86
N MET A 64 -0.11 -7.11 -9.93
CA MET A 64 -0.61 -7.05 -11.31
C MET A 64 -1.66 -8.11 -11.70
N SER A 65 -1.81 -9.15 -10.87
CA SER A 65 -2.80 -10.21 -11.10
C SER A 65 -4.22 -9.71 -10.82
N TYR A 66 -4.36 -8.70 -9.95
CA TYR A 66 -5.65 -8.19 -9.50
C TYR A 66 -5.82 -6.70 -9.83
N PRO A 67 -7.00 -6.27 -10.29
CA PRO A 67 -7.28 -4.85 -10.49
C PRO A 67 -7.28 -4.11 -9.16
N ILE A 68 -6.90 -2.84 -9.20
CA ILE A 68 -7.07 -1.91 -8.08
C ILE A 68 -8.46 -1.28 -8.20
N ILE A 69 -9.20 -1.26 -7.10
CA ILE A 69 -10.52 -0.66 -6.99
C ILE A 69 -10.38 0.62 -6.17
N TYR A 70 -10.75 1.74 -6.78
CA TYR A 70 -10.86 3.04 -6.13
C TYR A 70 -12.22 3.22 -5.45
N ASP A 71 -12.20 3.79 -4.26
CA ASP A 71 -13.35 4.19 -3.46
C ASP A 71 -13.13 5.63 -2.95
N LYS A 72 -14.19 6.26 -2.42
CA LYS A 72 -14.16 7.63 -1.93
C LYS A 72 -13.04 7.85 -0.90
N HIS A 73 -12.58 9.09 -0.80
CA HIS A 73 -11.51 9.52 0.12
C HIS A 73 -10.15 8.83 -0.14
N ASN A 74 -9.83 8.55 -1.41
CA ASN A 74 -8.57 7.91 -1.79
C ASN A 74 -8.38 6.57 -1.06
N ILE A 75 -9.43 5.74 -1.05
CA ILE A 75 -9.34 4.38 -0.52
C ILE A 75 -9.16 3.45 -1.70
N TYR A 76 -8.09 2.67 -1.68
CA TYR A 76 -7.73 1.74 -2.75
C TYR A 76 -7.66 0.33 -2.19
N LYS A 77 -8.23 -0.62 -2.92
CA LYS A 77 -8.32 -2.03 -2.53
C LYS A 77 -7.88 -2.90 -3.71
N GLN A 78 -7.00 -3.86 -3.48
CA GLN A 78 -6.50 -4.77 -4.51
C GLN A 78 -6.64 -6.24 -4.10
N GLY A 79 -7.41 -7.00 -4.86
CA GLY A 79 -7.56 -8.45 -4.71
C GLY A 79 -8.33 -8.92 -3.46
N ASP A 80 -8.01 -10.12 -2.98
CA ASP A 80 -8.77 -10.85 -1.93
C ASP A 80 -8.53 -10.30 -0.51
N ILE A 81 -9.10 -9.14 -0.20
CA ILE A 81 -8.99 -8.49 1.11
C ILE A 81 -10.11 -8.97 2.04
N LYS A 82 -9.77 -9.19 3.32
CA LYS A 82 -10.76 -9.44 4.37
C LYS A 82 -10.88 -8.21 5.27
N LEU A 83 -12.03 -7.55 5.22
CA LEU A 83 -12.34 -6.38 6.02
C LEU A 83 -13.49 -6.69 6.97
N ASP A 84 -13.24 -6.60 8.27
CA ASP A 84 -14.31 -6.74 9.26
C ASP A 84 -15.26 -5.53 9.21
N ARG A 85 -16.57 -5.75 9.41
CA ARG A 85 -17.60 -4.71 9.32
C ARG A 85 -17.44 -3.59 10.36
N SER A 86 -16.82 -3.89 11.50
CA SER A 86 -16.60 -2.92 12.57
C SER A 86 -15.31 -2.12 12.40
N SER A 87 -14.48 -2.47 11.41
CA SER A 87 -13.28 -1.68 11.10
C SER A 87 -13.67 -0.36 10.42
N ASN A 88 -12.90 0.68 10.72
CA ASN A 88 -13.07 2.02 10.19
C ASN A 88 -11.91 2.35 9.26
N ILE A 89 -12.17 2.35 7.96
CA ILE A 89 -11.22 2.79 6.94
C ILE A 89 -11.52 4.24 6.61
N GLN A 90 -10.59 5.12 7.00
CA GLN A 90 -10.69 6.55 6.80
C GLN A 90 -10.16 6.93 5.40
N GLN A 91 -9.45 8.03 5.27
CA GLN A 91 -8.94 8.53 3.99
C GLN A 91 -7.50 8.09 3.71
N ASP A 92 -7.10 8.16 2.44
CA ASP A 92 -5.75 7.92 1.95
C ASP A 92 -5.21 6.52 2.36
N VAL A 93 -6.04 5.48 2.21
CA VAL A 93 -5.67 4.11 2.59
C VAL A 93 -5.51 3.23 1.35
N PHE A 94 -4.40 2.51 1.24
CA PHE A 94 -4.22 1.41 0.30
C PHE A 94 -4.23 0.08 1.05
N ILE A 95 -5.02 -0.89 0.60
CA ILE A 95 -5.00 -2.25 1.14
C ILE A 95 -4.76 -3.23 -0.02
N ASP A 96 -3.68 -4.01 0.08
CA ASP A 96 -3.28 -4.96 -0.95
C ASP A 96 -3.75 -6.40 -0.65
N TYR A 97 -3.49 -7.27 -1.61
CA TYR A 97 -3.93 -8.64 -1.72
C TYR A 97 -3.72 -9.47 -0.46
N LYS A 98 -4.74 -10.28 -0.11
CA LYS A 98 -4.74 -11.24 1.00
C LYS A 98 -4.56 -10.64 2.40
N SER A 99 -4.59 -9.32 2.53
CA SER A 99 -4.50 -8.68 3.83
C SER A 99 -5.81 -8.74 4.60
N GLN A 100 -5.70 -8.89 5.91
CA GLN A 100 -6.82 -9.09 6.83
C GLN A 100 -6.84 -7.96 7.86
N ILE A 101 -7.94 -7.22 7.88
CA ILE A 101 -8.20 -6.14 8.81
C ILE A 101 -9.30 -6.61 9.77
N LEU A 102 -8.91 -6.89 11.01
CA LEU A 102 -9.81 -7.46 12.00
C LEU A 102 -10.72 -6.40 12.65
N SER A 103 -11.60 -6.85 13.54
CA SER A 103 -12.65 -6.04 14.15
C SER A 103 -12.11 -4.83 14.93
N GLY A 104 -12.79 -3.70 14.82
CA GLY A 104 -12.46 -2.47 15.55
C GLY A 104 -11.16 -1.78 15.11
N VAL A 105 -10.51 -2.21 14.03
CA VAL A 105 -9.32 -1.54 13.50
C VAL A 105 -9.68 -0.18 12.91
N CYS A 106 -8.84 0.83 13.16
CA CYS A 106 -8.95 2.15 12.54
C CYS A 106 -7.72 2.42 11.67
N LEU A 107 -7.91 2.59 10.37
CA LEU A 107 -6.84 2.90 9.41
C LEU A 107 -7.03 4.29 8.81
N GLY A 108 -5.97 5.10 8.77
CA GLY A 108 -5.94 6.37 8.04
C GLY A 108 -4.56 6.66 7.46
N THR A 109 -4.50 7.30 6.29
CA THR A 109 -3.26 7.68 5.60
C THR A 109 -2.22 6.55 5.65
N SER A 110 -2.54 5.36 5.14
CA SER A 110 -1.68 4.20 5.34
C SER A 110 -1.66 3.28 4.14
N PHE A 111 -0.52 2.64 3.93
CA PHE A 111 -0.30 1.71 2.84
C PHE A 111 -0.07 0.31 3.43
N ILE A 112 -1.04 -0.59 3.25
CA ILE A 112 -1.02 -1.96 3.75
C ILE A 112 -0.70 -2.89 2.59
N ARG A 113 0.51 -3.44 2.56
CA ARG A 113 0.95 -4.40 1.55
C ARG A 113 0.37 -5.79 1.77
N GLN A 114 0.86 -6.76 1.00
CA GLN A 114 0.24 -8.07 0.82
C GLN A 114 0.40 -8.96 2.05
N ASN A 115 -0.58 -9.85 2.23
CA ASN A 115 -0.56 -10.90 3.25
C ASN A 115 -0.34 -10.37 4.69
N CYS A 116 -0.79 -9.14 4.97
CA CYS A 116 -0.72 -8.57 6.31
C CYS A 116 -1.91 -8.99 7.16
N ILE A 117 -1.72 -9.06 8.48
CA ILE A 117 -2.81 -9.27 9.44
C ILE A 117 -2.76 -8.15 10.47
N ILE A 118 -3.83 -7.37 10.56
CA ILE A 118 -3.96 -6.29 11.54
C ILE A 118 -4.91 -6.73 12.64
N GLY A 119 -4.36 -6.92 13.84
CA GLY A 119 -5.06 -7.34 15.05
C GLY A 119 -6.19 -6.41 15.46
N LYS A 120 -7.15 -6.96 16.22
CA LYS A 120 -8.35 -6.23 16.66
C LYS A 120 -8.03 -4.95 17.42
N SER A 121 -8.92 -3.96 17.35
CA SER A 121 -8.82 -2.70 18.11
C SER A 121 -7.53 -1.93 17.90
N THR A 122 -6.84 -2.17 16.78
CA THR A 122 -5.57 -1.51 16.44
C THR A 122 -5.82 -0.20 15.73
N GLN A 123 -5.05 0.84 16.07
CA GLN A 123 -5.07 2.14 15.41
C GLN A 123 -3.79 2.36 14.63
N ILE A 124 -3.94 2.62 13.33
CA ILE A 124 -2.84 2.82 12.40
C ILE A 124 -3.06 4.12 11.63
N ILE A 125 -2.09 5.03 11.73
CA ILE A 125 -2.15 6.33 11.06
C ILE A 125 -0.78 6.65 10.44
N ASN A 126 -0.75 7.09 9.19
CA ASN A 126 0.50 7.50 8.53
C ASN A 126 1.56 6.39 8.56
N LEU A 127 1.18 5.19 8.12
CA LEU A 127 2.00 3.99 8.21
C LEU A 127 2.20 3.34 6.84
N ILE A 128 3.41 2.84 6.58
CA ILE A 128 3.67 1.93 5.45
C ILE A 128 4.01 0.56 6.03
N LEU A 129 3.10 -0.39 5.85
CA LEU A 129 3.26 -1.79 6.19
C LEU A 129 3.67 -2.56 4.93
N TRP A 130 4.83 -3.20 4.98
CA TRP A 130 5.36 -4.05 3.93
C TRP A 130 4.75 -5.46 4.00
N ASN A 131 5.19 -6.39 3.14
CA ASN A 131 4.52 -7.66 2.96
C ASN A 131 4.68 -8.56 4.20
N TYR A 132 3.69 -9.42 4.44
CA TYR A 132 3.74 -10.46 5.49
C TYR A 132 3.90 -9.92 6.92
N VAL A 133 3.46 -8.70 7.20
CA VAL A 133 3.47 -8.16 8.57
C VAL A 133 2.25 -8.63 9.35
N GLN A 134 2.48 -9.08 10.57
CA GLN A 134 1.43 -9.50 11.50
C GLN A 134 1.47 -8.65 12.76
N MET A 135 0.34 -8.02 13.09
CA MET A 135 0.16 -7.22 14.29
C MET A 135 -0.89 -7.88 15.18
N SER A 136 -0.58 -8.03 16.47
CA SER A 136 -1.55 -8.49 17.45
C SER A 136 -2.54 -7.36 17.82
N GLU A 137 -3.41 -7.62 18.79
CA GLU A 137 -4.52 -6.73 19.15
C GLU A 137 -4.05 -5.49 19.95
N ASN A 138 -4.86 -4.43 19.94
CA ASN A 138 -4.70 -3.21 20.75
C ASN A 138 -3.43 -2.39 20.50
N HIS A 139 -2.88 -2.45 19.29
CA HIS A 139 -1.72 -1.64 18.92
C HIS A 139 -2.11 -0.20 18.58
N ILE A 140 -1.20 0.74 18.85
CA ILE A 140 -1.27 2.11 18.33
C ILE A 140 0.05 2.39 17.61
N VAL A 141 -0.01 2.47 16.28
CA VAL A 141 1.16 2.73 15.44
C VAL A 141 0.93 3.97 14.60
N LYS A 142 1.89 4.90 14.65
CA LYS A 142 1.79 6.18 13.96
C LYS A 142 3.13 6.55 13.34
N ASN A 143 3.11 7.11 12.14
CA ASN A 143 4.28 7.73 11.49
C ASN A 143 5.47 6.77 11.33
N SER A 144 5.21 5.54 10.89
CA SER A 144 6.24 4.49 10.84
C SER A 144 6.28 3.79 9.49
N ILE A 145 7.38 3.06 9.27
CA ILE A 145 7.50 2.07 8.21
C ILE A 145 7.83 0.75 8.89
N ILE A 146 7.06 -0.29 8.62
CA ILE A 146 7.31 -1.64 9.12
C ILE A 146 7.62 -2.52 7.92
N CYS A 147 8.85 -3.06 7.89
CA CYS A 147 9.38 -3.85 6.79
C CYS A 147 8.80 -5.28 6.75
N ASP A 148 9.19 -6.04 5.73
CA ASP A 148 8.63 -7.37 5.48
C ASP A 148 8.83 -8.34 6.66
N ASN A 149 7.89 -9.29 6.80
CA ASN A 149 7.99 -10.43 7.73
C ASN A 149 8.14 -10.05 9.21
N VAL A 150 7.65 -8.89 9.63
CA VAL A 150 7.67 -8.47 11.02
C VAL A 150 6.44 -9.00 11.76
N LEU A 151 6.68 -9.53 12.97
CA LEU A 151 5.63 -9.86 13.94
C LEU A 151 5.68 -8.83 15.08
N LEU A 152 4.57 -8.14 15.30
CA LEU A 152 4.34 -7.25 16.43
C LEU A 152 3.40 -7.96 17.42
N PRO A 153 3.95 -8.57 18.49
CA PRO A 153 3.21 -9.40 19.43
C PRO A 153 2.31 -8.60 20.37
#